data_AF-A0A7D5P3R4-F1
#
_entry.id   AF-A0A7D5P3R4-F1
#
_cell.length_a   1.000
_cell.length_b   1.000
_cell.length_c   1.000
_cell.angle_alpha   90.00
_cell.angle_beta   90.00
_cell.angle_gamma   90.00
#
_symmetry.space_group_name_H-M   'P 1'
#
loop_
_entity.id
_entity.type
_entity.pdbx_description
1 polymer ?
#
loop_
_entity_poly.entity_id
_entity_poly.type
_entity_poly.pdbx_seq_one_letter_code
_entity_poly.pdbx_strand_id
1 'polypeptide(L)'
;MTEVVVEPDDTARRLREYVRDNPDVRHEDYRDAEDPVRESCYVLAEAYFHALGGTDSGLDIYCLSWSDVDPDYEGTHWFLRDDDAVVDLSLPDPVAGETVPWNAATRRAFITGYEPSNRCERALAALDIDY
;
A
#
# COMPACT_ATOMS: atom_id res chain seq x y z
N MET A 1 -15.45 -13.87 -4.44
CA MET A 1 -15.05 -13.17 -3.21
C MET A 1 -13.57 -12.88 -3.41
N THR A 2 -13.17 -11.61 -3.32
CA THR A 2 -11.77 -11.23 -3.52
C THR A 2 -11.01 -11.63 -2.26
N GLU A 3 -9.94 -12.40 -2.43
CA GLU A 3 -9.03 -12.71 -1.32
C GLU A 3 -8.26 -11.44 -0.96
N VAL A 4 -8.23 -11.10 0.33
CA VAL A 4 -7.52 -9.91 0.83
C VAL A 4 -6.45 -10.37 1.81
N VAL A 5 -5.22 -9.94 1.56
CA VAL A 5 -4.03 -10.29 2.34
C VAL A 5 -3.37 -9.01 2.82
N VAL A 6 -3.15 -8.91 4.14
CA VAL A 6 -2.60 -7.71 4.78
C VAL A 6 -1.13 -7.90 5.19
N GLU A 7 -0.80 -9.09 5.68
CA GLU A 7 0.56 -9.48 6.07
C GLU A 7 0.89 -10.83 5.41
N PRO A 8 1.19 -10.84 4.09
CA PRO A 8 1.55 -12.07 3.38
C PRO A 8 2.83 -12.73 3.93
N ASP A 9 3.77 -11.93 4.45
CA ASP A 9 5.06 -12.40 4.95
C ASP A 9 5.68 -11.48 6.01
N ASP A 10 6.90 -11.82 6.44
CA ASP A 10 7.67 -11.04 7.41
C ASP A 10 8.07 -9.65 6.88
N THR A 11 8.27 -9.48 5.58
CA THR A 11 8.59 -8.18 4.98
C THR A 11 7.40 -7.23 5.14
N ALA A 12 6.19 -7.70 4.82
CA ALA A 12 4.97 -6.93 5.00
C ALA A 12 4.74 -6.55 6.48
N ARG A 13 4.92 -7.51 7.41
CA ARG A 13 4.81 -7.24 8.85
C ARG A 13 5.80 -6.16 9.31
N ARG A 14 7.08 -6.27 8.90
CA ARG A 14 8.13 -5.30 9.25
C ARG A 14 7.86 -3.90 8.70
N LEU A 15 7.33 -3.80 7.47
CA LEU A 15 6.93 -2.53 6.88
C LEU A 15 5.78 -1.88 7.64
N ARG A 16 4.76 -2.66 8.03
CA ARG A 16 3.65 -2.16 8.86
C ARG A 16 4.12 -1.66 10.22
N GLU A 17 4.98 -2.41 10.90
CA GLU A 17 5.61 -2.00 12.17
C GLU A 17 6.41 -0.70 12.00
N TYR A 18 7.27 -0.61 10.98
CA TYR A 18 8.07 0.59 10.72
C TYR A 18 7.21 1.84 10.51
N VAL A 19 6.15 1.73 9.70
CA VAL A 19 5.24 2.85 9.45
C VAL A 19 4.49 3.27 10.71
N ARG A 20 4.16 2.36 11.65
CA ARG A 20 3.55 2.71 12.96
C ARG A 20 4.49 3.54 13.82
N ASP A 21 5.78 3.23 13.80
CA ASP A 21 6.78 3.91 14.63
C ASP A 21 7.37 5.18 13.99
N ASN A 22 7.20 5.38 12.68
CA ASN A 22 7.81 6.47 11.92
C ASN A 22 6.75 7.33 11.20
N PRO A 23 6.14 8.30 11.90
CA PRO A 23 5.04 9.10 11.37
C PRO A 23 5.46 10.09 10.26
N ASP A 24 6.75 10.28 10.04
CA ASP A 24 7.32 11.18 9.03
C ASP A 24 7.40 10.56 7.63
N VAL A 25 7.30 9.23 7.51
CA VAL A 25 7.14 8.58 6.20
C VAL A 25 5.68 8.58 5.71
N ARG A 26 4.76 9.06 6.55
CA ARG A 26 3.35 9.25 6.19
C ARG A 26 3.13 10.58 5.51
N HIS A 27 1.97 10.74 4.85
CA HIS A 27 1.55 12.07 4.42
C HIS A 27 1.30 12.97 5.64
N GLU A 28 1.53 14.27 5.50
CA GLU A 28 1.43 15.20 6.64
C GLU A 28 0.03 15.24 7.25
N ASP A 29 -1.01 15.09 6.42
CA ASP A 29 -2.41 15.06 6.82
C ASP A 29 -2.77 13.86 7.72
N TYR A 30 -1.91 12.85 7.76
CA TYR A 30 -2.16 11.53 8.36
C TYR A 30 -1.23 11.22 9.53
N ARG A 31 -0.50 12.24 10.00
CA ARG A 31 0.54 12.06 11.03
C ARG A 31 -0.04 11.64 12.38
N ASP A 32 -1.25 12.09 12.70
CA ASP A 32 -1.91 11.93 14.01
C ASP A 32 -3.10 10.94 13.99
N ALA A 33 -3.19 10.09 12.96
CA ALA A 33 -4.29 9.13 12.84
C ALA A 33 -4.29 8.06 13.94
N GLU A 34 -5.49 7.64 14.38
CA GLU A 34 -5.66 6.60 15.42
C GLU A 34 -5.06 5.25 15.00
N ASP A 35 -5.19 4.89 13.71
CA ASP A 35 -4.48 3.76 13.12
C ASP A 35 -3.48 4.24 12.07
N PRO A 36 -2.20 4.32 12.42
CA PRO A 36 -1.19 4.90 11.54
C PRO A 36 -0.92 4.10 10.25
N VAL A 37 -1.45 2.88 10.16
CA VAL A 37 -1.31 2.01 8.98
C VAL A 37 -2.37 2.32 7.92
N ARG A 38 -3.59 2.71 8.33
CA ARG A 38 -4.74 2.93 7.43
C ARG A 38 -4.53 3.99 6.36
N GLU A 39 -3.75 5.01 6.66
CA GLU A 39 -3.55 6.14 5.75
C GLU A 39 -2.18 6.10 5.05
N SER A 40 -1.49 4.97 5.17
CA SER A 40 -0.16 4.74 4.63
C SER A 40 -0.17 3.83 3.40
N CYS A 41 -1.33 3.66 2.74
CA CYS A 41 -1.52 2.75 1.61
C CYS A 41 -0.51 2.97 0.48
N TYR A 42 -0.22 4.23 0.13
CA TYR A 42 0.77 4.54 -0.90
C TYR A 42 2.17 4.03 -0.55
N VAL A 43 2.72 4.42 0.62
CA VAL A 43 4.10 4.07 0.99
C VAL A 43 4.24 2.58 1.28
N LEU A 44 3.21 1.94 1.86
CA LEU A 44 3.23 0.50 2.13
C LEU A 44 3.16 -0.33 0.85
N ALA A 45 2.29 0.05 -0.10
CA ALA A 45 2.22 -0.62 -1.40
C ALA A 45 3.52 -0.44 -2.19
N GLU A 46 4.07 0.77 -2.24
CA GLU A 46 5.32 1.06 -2.94
C GLU A 46 6.50 0.32 -2.32
N ALA A 47 6.67 0.38 -1.00
CA ALA A 47 7.76 -0.29 -0.32
C ALA A 47 7.68 -1.81 -0.47
N TYR A 48 6.49 -2.41 -0.34
CA TYR A 48 6.35 -3.86 -0.50
C TYR A 48 6.61 -4.31 -1.95
N PHE A 49 6.13 -3.55 -2.94
CA PHE A 49 6.43 -3.81 -4.36
C PHE A 49 7.94 -3.85 -4.62
N HIS A 50 8.67 -2.84 -4.13
CA HIS A 50 10.11 -2.75 -4.30
C HIS A 50 10.88 -3.82 -3.50
N ALA A 51 10.45 -4.10 -2.26
CA ALA A 51 11.05 -5.15 -1.43
C ALA A 51 10.96 -6.55 -2.06
N LEU A 52 10.01 -6.78 -2.97
CA LEU A 52 9.88 -8.04 -3.72
C LEU A 52 10.55 -8.02 -5.10
N GLY A 53 11.39 -7.03 -5.40
CA GLY A 53 12.12 -6.92 -6.67
C GLY A 53 11.42 -6.05 -7.71
N GLY A 54 10.46 -5.21 -7.30
CA GLY A 54 9.84 -4.21 -8.16
C GLY A 54 9.14 -4.84 -9.36
N THR A 55 9.53 -4.45 -10.58
CA THR A 55 8.91 -4.98 -11.81
C THR A 55 9.10 -6.49 -12.00
N ASP A 56 10.07 -7.11 -11.32
CA ASP A 56 10.32 -8.54 -11.37
C ASP A 56 9.54 -9.33 -10.30
N SER A 57 8.81 -8.64 -9.41
CA SER A 57 8.06 -9.27 -8.30
C SER A 57 6.84 -10.09 -8.73
N GLY A 58 6.33 -9.86 -9.95
CA GLY A 58 5.04 -10.41 -10.39
C GLY A 58 3.81 -9.66 -9.88
N LEU A 59 3.99 -8.62 -9.05
CA LEU A 59 2.91 -7.82 -8.51
C LEU A 59 2.41 -6.76 -9.48
N ASP A 60 1.09 -6.57 -9.48
CA ASP A 60 0.44 -5.50 -10.23
C ASP A 60 0.01 -4.35 -9.33
N ILE A 61 0.34 -3.13 -9.74
CA ILE A 61 0.00 -1.90 -9.01
C ILE A 61 -1.40 -1.44 -9.42
N TYR A 62 -2.24 -1.18 -8.43
CA TYR A 62 -3.60 -0.67 -8.62
C TYR A 62 -3.85 0.59 -7.81
N CYS A 63 -4.68 1.46 -8.38
CA CYS A 63 -5.19 2.66 -7.73
C CYS A 63 -6.71 2.68 -7.86
N LEU A 64 -7.40 2.78 -6.74
CA LEU A 64 -8.81 3.10 -6.66
C LEU A 64 -8.95 4.62 -6.46
N SER A 65 -9.68 5.30 -7.35
CA SER A 65 -10.17 6.66 -7.05
C SER A 65 -11.54 6.53 -6.41
N TRP A 66 -11.76 7.13 -5.23
CA TRP A 66 -13.07 7.07 -4.59
C TRP A 66 -14.15 7.79 -5.40
N SER A 67 -13.74 8.79 -6.19
CA SER A 67 -14.60 9.48 -7.17
C SER A 67 -15.18 8.56 -8.26
N ASP A 68 -14.52 7.44 -8.55
CA ASP A 68 -15.00 6.45 -9.53
C ASP A 68 -16.10 5.55 -8.95
N VAL A 69 -16.24 5.52 -7.62
CA VAL A 69 -17.28 4.80 -6.88
C VAL A 69 -18.48 5.72 -6.65
N ASP A 70 -18.21 6.93 -6.13
CA ASP A 70 -19.17 7.99 -5.92
C ASP A 70 -18.49 9.34 -6.19
N PRO A 71 -19.02 10.20 -7.08
CA PRO A 71 -18.38 11.47 -7.44
C PRO A 71 -18.23 12.46 -6.28
N ASP A 72 -18.96 12.28 -5.17
CA ASP A 72 -18.83 13.12 -3.98
C ASP A 72 -17.69 12.66 -3.04
N TYR A 73 -17.08 11.50 -3.29
CA TYR A 73 -15.95 11.02 -2.49
C TYR A 73 -14.60 11.49 -3.03
N GLU A 74 -13.71 11.85 -2.11
CA GLU A 74 -12.37 12.32 -2.41
C GLU A 74 -11.30 11.29 -2.03
N GLY A 75 -10.12 11.43 -2.64
CA GLY A 75 -8.94 10.62 -2.33
C GLY A 75 -8.79 9.37 -3.19
N THR A 76 -7.64 8.73 -3.03
CA THR A 76 -7.25 7.53 -3.76
C THR A 76 -6.68 6.49 -2.82
N HIS A 77 -6.89 5.22 -3.14
CA HIS A 77 -6.37 4.09 -2.39
C HIS A 77 -5.46 3.23 -3.25
N TRP A 78 -4.24 3.01 -2.79
CA TRP A 78 -3.19 2.28 -3.50
C TRP A 78 -3.00 0.90 -2.88
N PHE A 79 -2.94 -0.12 -3.73
CA PHE A 79 -2.77 -1.50 -3.31
C PHE A 79 -2.11 -2.32 -4.44
N LEU A 80 -1.77 -3.56 -4.12
CA LEU A 80 -1.14 -4.48 -5.04
C LEU A 80 -2.07 -5.66 -5.33
N ARG A 81 -1.87 -6.30 -6.48
CA ARG A 81 -2.46 -7.62 -6.76
C ARG A 81 -1.37 -8.64 -7.03
N ASP A 82 -1.57 -9.82 -6.47
CA ASP A 82 -0.83 -11.03 -6.78
C ASP A 82 -1.85 -12.02 -7.37
N ASP A 83 -1.84 -12.17 -8.69
CA ASP A 83 -2.90 -12.80 -9.46
C ASP A 83 -4.32 -12.28 -9.08
N ASP A 84 -5.12 -13.12 -8.41
CA ASP A 84 -6.50 -12.82 -7.99
C ASP A 84 -6.58 -12.23 -6.56
N ALA A 85 -5.48 -12.27 -5.80
CA ALA A 85 -5.43 -11.77 -4.43
C ALA A 85 -5.12 -10.27 -4.40
N VAL A 86 -5.80 -9.55 -3.50
CA VAL A 86 -5.49 -8.17 -3.16
C VAL A 86 -4.50 -8.17 -1.99
N VAL A 87 -3.36 -7.53 -2.19
CA VAL A 87 -2.36 -7.30 -1.14
C VAL A 87 -2.44 -5.84 -0.71
N ASP A 88 -2.89 -5.63 0.53
CA ASP A 88 -3.07 -4.31 1.10
C ASP A 88 -2.66 -4.27 2.58
N LEU A 89 -1.42 -3.83 2.79
CA LEU A 89 -0.79 -3.70 4.10
C LEU A 89 -1.41 -2.58 4.94
N SER A 90 -2.19 -1.67 4.35
CA SER A 90 -2.78 -0.53 5.05
C SER A 90 -4.09 -0.86 5.77
N LEU A 91 -4.74 -1.98 5.43
CA LEU A 91 -5.89 -2.44 6.19
C LEU A 91 -5.47 -2.88 7.59
N PRO A 92 -6.32 -2.73 8.63
CA PRO A 92 -6.03 -3.28 9.96
C PRO A 92 -5.99 -4.80 9.94
N ASP A 93 -6.94 -5.42 9.22
CA ASP A 93 -7.16 -6.85 9.04
C ASP A 93 -7.85 -7.13 7.69
N PRO A 94 -7.88 -8.40 7.21
CA PRO A 94 -8.52 -8.74 5.94
C PRO A 94 -10.02 -8.41 5.82
N VAL A 95 -10.77 -8.46 6.94
CA VAL A 95 -12.22 -8.22 6.94
C VAL A 95 -12.55 -6.78 6.59
N ALA A 96 -11.68 -5.84 6.99
CA ALA A 96 -11.80 -4.44 6.59
C ALA A 96 -11.77 -4.22 5.06
N GLY A 97 -11.23 -5.19 4.30
CA GLY A 97 -11.20 -5.15 2.84
C GLY A 97 -12.50 -5.60 2.17
N GLU A 98 -13.45 -6.22 2.89
CA GLU A 98 -14.67 -6.77 2.30
C GLU A 98 -15.61 -5.68 1.74
N THR A 99 -15.52 -4.46 2.27
CA THR A 99 -16.35 -3.32 1.84
C THR A 99 -15.69 -2.46 0.77
N VAL A 100 -14.42 -2.72 0.45
CA VAL A 100 -13.69 -1.91 -0.52
C VAL A 100 -14.05 -2.35 -1.95
N PRO A 101 -14.41 -1.42 -2.86
CA PRO A 101 -14.83 -1.75 -4.22
C PRO A 101 -13.62 -2.02 -5.13
N TRP A 102 -12.88 -3.10 -4.86
CA TRP A 102 -11.63 -3.45 -5.58
C TRP A 102 -11.75 -3.51 -7.10
N ASN A 103 -12.95 -3.78 -7.62
CA ASN A 103 -13.21 -3.87 -9.06
C ASN A 103 -13.36 -2.50 -9.76
N ALA A 104 -13.52 -1.41 -9.00
CA ALA A 104 -13.50 -0.06 -9.53
C ALA A 104 -12.06 0.48 -9.70
N ALA A 105 -11.06 -0.21 -9.15
CA ALA A 105 -9.67 0.20 -9.25
C ALA A 105 -9.09 -0.04 -10.66
N THR A 106 -8.15 0.82 -11.05
CA THR A 106 -7.45 0.72 -12.33
C THR A 106 -5.98 0.33 -12.12
N ARG A 107 -5.49 -0.60 -12.96
CA ARG A 107 -4.06 -0.97 -12.99
C ARG A 107 -3.23 0.18 -13.56
N ARG A 108 -2.17 0.60 -12.87
CA ARG A 108 -1.28 1.70 -13.29
C ARG A 108 0.02 1.70 -12.48
N ALA A 109 1.04 2.42 -12.94
CA ALA A 109 2.25 2.67 -12.14
C ALA A 109 1.97 3.65 -10.97
N PHE A 110 2.89 3.68 -9.99
CA PHE A 110 2.91 4.66 -8.91
C PHE A 110 3.06 6.09 -9.42
N ILE A 111 2.91 7.09 -8.53
CA ILE A 111 3.05 8.51 -8.90
C ILE A 111 4.48 8.79 -9.42
N THR A 112 5.48 8.12 -8.84
CA THR A 112 6.89 8.13 -9.24
C THR A 112 7.22 7.14 -10.37
N GLY A 113 6.22 6.43 -10.92
CA GLY A 113 6.42 5.39 -11.91
C GLY A 113 6.83 4.06 -11.27
N TYR A 114 8.00 3.55 -11.65
CA TYR A 114 8.60 2.32 -11.11
C TYR A 114 9.90 2.59 -10.34
N GLU A 115 10.18 3.86 -10.07
CA GLU A 115 11.28 4.27 -9.20
C GLU A 115 10.73 4.52 -7.79
N PRO A 116 11.42 4.06 -6.74
CA PRO A 116 10.94 4.24 -5.37
C PRO A 116 10.96 5.72 -4.99
N SER A 117 9.88 6.20 -4.36
CA SER A 117 9.88 7.53 -3.77
C SER A 117 10.86 7.65 -2.60
N ASN A 118 11.30 8.87 -2.27
CA ASN A 118 12.15 9.12 -1.09
C ASN A 118 11.58 8.53 0.22
N ARG A 119 10.25 8.42 0.35
CA ARG A 119 9.63 7.81 1.54
C ARG A 119 9.79 6.29 1.54
N CYS A 120 9.62 5.67 0.36
CA CYS A 120 9.87 4.25 0.15
C CYS A 120 11.34 3.91 0.42
N GLU A 121 12.28 4.61 -0.22
CA GLU A 121 13.72 4.38 -0.01
C GLU A 121 14.11 4.47 1.47
N ARG A 122 13.61 5.47 2.19
CA ARG A 122 13.86 5.61 3.63
C ARG A 122 13.35 4.42 4.44
N ALA A 123 12.16 3.91 4.13
CA ALA A 123 11.60 2.75 4.81
C ALA A 123 12.41 1.48 4.54
N LEU A 124 12.76 1.23 3.28
CA LEU A 124 13.53 0.06 2.87
C LEU A 124 14.95 0.09 3.43
N ALA A 125 15.63 1.24 3.35
CA ALA A 125 16.96 1.41 3.92
C ALA A 125 16.97 1.26 5.45
N ALA A 126 15.95 1.78 6.15
CA ALA A 126 15.85 1.63 7.60
C ALA A 126 15.62 0.17 8.05
N LEU A 127 15.04 -0.65 7.16
CA LEU A 127 14.80 -2.06 7.39
C LEU A 127 15.89 -2.97 6.80
N ASP A 128 16.94 -2.41 6.19
CA ASP A 128 18.03 -3.18 5.55
C ASP A 128 17.48 -4.17 4.51
N ILE A 129 16.55 -3.69 3.68
CA ILE A 129 15.92 -4.43 2.57
C ILE A 129 16.56 -3.95 1.27
N ASP A 130 17.10 -4.87 0.47
CA ASP A 130 17.57 -4.57 -0.89
C ASP A 130 16.38 -4.37 -1.84
N TYR A 131 16.47 -3.39 -2.75
CA TYR A 131 15.38 -3.01 -3.66
C TYR A 131 15.86 -2.44 -4.99
#